data_AF-A0A528AYN4-F1
#
_entry.id   AF-A0A528AYN4-F1
#
_cell.length_a   1.000
_cell.length_b   1.000
_cell.length_c   1.000
_cell.angle_alpha   90.00
_cell.angle_beta   90.00
_cell.angle_gamma   90.00
#
_symmetry.space_group_name_H-M   'P 1'
#
loop_
_entity.id
_entity.type
_entity.pdbx_description
1 polymer ?
#
loop_
_entity_poly.entity_id
_entity_poly.type
_entity_poly.pdbx_seq_one_letter_code
_entity_poly.pdbx_strand_id
1 'polypeptide(L)'
;MAFEISVPARYGDALVRNLMLAGKPFGVTPYGTEALGVMRIEKGHVAGPELNGTTTAADLGLGKMMSTKKDFIGRVMAGREALLAPDRQVVVGIKPTDRARRLRSGAHIIPKGETPGPDNDQGYVT
;
A
#
# COMPACT_ATOMS: atom_id res chain seq x y z
N MET A 1 13.15 12.63 2.36
CA MET A 1 13.12 13.63 1.29
C MET A 1 13.37 12.88 -0.02
N ALA A 2 12.60 13.17 -1.07
CA ALA A 2 12.74 12.52 -2.37
C ALA A 2 12.43 13.54 -3.48
N PHE A 3 12.94 13.29 -4.68
CA PHE A 3 12.69 14.09 -5.88
C PHE A 3 12.36 13.16 -7.05
N GLU A 4 11.35 13.51 -7.84
CA GLU A 4 11.05 12.88 -9.12
C GLU A 4 11.48 13.82 -10.26
N ILE A 5 12.31 13.33 -11.18
CA ILE A 5 12.87 14.12 -12.27
C ILE A 5 12.39 13.53 -13.60
N SER A 6 11.48 14.22 -14.28
CA SER A 6 10.96 13.82 -15.58
C SER A 6 11.71 14.50 -16.72
N VAL A 7 12.25 13.71 -17.65
CA VAL A 7 12.93 14.17 -18.86
C VAL A 7 12.39 13.46 -20.10
N PRO A 8 12.51 14.03 -21.31
CA PRO A 8 12.27 13.27 -22.54
C PRO A 8 13.01 11.94 -22.53
N ALA A 9 12.34 10.85 -22.95
CA ALA A 9 12.85 9.48 -22.79
C ALA A 9 14.27 9.27 -23.33
N ARG A 10 14.63 9.97 -24.43
CA ARG A 10 15.99 9.95 -25.02
C ARG A 10 17.12 10.39 -24.08
N TYR A 11 16.80 11.10 -22.99
CA TYR A 11 17.76 11.57 -21.99
C TYR A 11 17.80 10.71 -20.72
N GLY A 12 17.00 9.64 -20.64
CA GLY A 12 16.91 8.80 -19.43
C GLY A 12 18.24 8.17 -19.02
N ASP A 13 18.96 7.55 -19.96
CA ASP A 13 20.28 6.94 -19.69
C ASP A 13 21.30 7.99 -19.22
N ALA A 14 21.36 9.14 -19.91
CA ALA A 14 22.25 10.23 -19.55
C ALA A 14 21.96 10.78 -18.14
N LEU A 15 20.67 10.94 -17.78
CA LEU A 15 20.27 11.39 -16.45
C LEU A 15 20.73 10.40 -15.36
N VAL A 16 20.44 9.10 -15.52
CA VAL A 16 20.80 8.09 -14.50
C VAL A 16 22.31 8.01 -14.32
N ARG A 17 23.11 8.01 -15.41
CA ARG A 17 24.57 8.01 -15.30
C ARG A 17 25.10 9.24 -14.55
N ASN A 18 24.56 10.42 -14.84
CA ASN A 18 24.96 11.65 -14.16
C ASN A 18 24.57 11.65 -12.68
N LEU A 19 23.39 11.14 -12.32
CA LEU A 19 22.98 10.98 -10.91
C LEU A 19 23.90 10.02 -10.17
N MET A 20 24.28 8.90 -10.79
CA MET A 20 25.22 7.94 -10.20
C MET A 20 26.60 8.57 -10.00
N LEU A 21 27.08 9.41 -10.91
CA LEU A 21 28.34 10.14 -10.77
C LEU A 21 28.29 11.17 -9.63
N ALA A 22 27.27 12.04 -9.64
CA ALA A 22 27.10 13.09 -8.64
C ALA A 22 26.84 12.52 -7.24
N GLY A 23 26.18 11.36 -7.17
CA GLY A 23 25.82 10.70 -5.93
C GLY A 23 26.94 9.88 -5.27
N LYS A 24 28.09 9.67 -5.94
CA LYS A 24 29.20 8.85 -5.41
C LYS A 24 29.63 9.25 -3.99
N PRO A 25 29.83 10.54 -3.66
CA PRO A 25 30.25 10.94 -2.30
C PRO A 25 29.24 10.58 -1.21
N PHE A 26 27.98 10.29 -1.58
CA PHE A 26 26.89 9.96 -0.67
C PHE A 26 26.55 8.47 -0.64
N GLY A 27 27.31 7.62 -1.34
CA GLY A 27 27.01 6.19 -1.43
C GLY A 27 25.72 5.89 -2.19
N VAL A 28 25.42 6.66 -3.24
CA VAL A 28 24.22 6.47 -4.07
C VAL A 28 24.08 5.01 -4.51
N THR A 29 22.89 4.46 -4.29
CA THR A 29 22.58 3.05 -4.58
C THR A 29 21.35 2.99 -5.47
N PRO A 30 21.43 2.40 -6.67
CA PRO A 30 20.25 2.17 -7.48
C PRO A 30 19.42 1.08 -6.81
N TYR A 31 18.10 1.23 -6.82
CA TYR A 31 17.19 0.23 -6.29
C TYR A 31 16.02 0.02 -7.27
N GLY A 32 15.45 -1.18 -7.22
CA GLY A 32 14.34 -1.60 -8.09
C GLY A 32 13.00 -1.67 -7.35
N THR A 33 12.05 -2.37 -7.97
CA THR A 33 10.67 -2.50 -7.48
C THR A 33 10.57 -3.20 -6.13
N GLU A 34 11.41 -4.20 -5.85
CA GLU A 34 11.37 -4.95 -4.58
C GLU A 34 11.71 -4.06 -3.38
N ALA A 35 12.80 -3.29 -3.48
CA ALA A 35 13.19 -2.37 -2.43
C ALA A 35 12.14 -1.25 -2.25
N LEU A 36 11.56 -0.75 -3.36
CA LEU A 36 10.45 0.18 -3.30
C LEU A 36 9.22 -0.43 -2.60
N GLY A 37 8.92 -1.70 -2.88
CA GLY A 37 7.86 -2.47 -2.24
C GLY A 37 8.04 -2.60 -0.73
N VAL A 38 9.27 -2.78 -0.25
CA VAL A 38 9.55 -2.76 1.20
C VAL A 38 9.33 -1.37 1.78
N MET A 39 9.94 -0.33 1.19
CA MET A 39 9.85 1.04 1.71
C MET A 39 8.41 1.58 1.74
N ARG A 40 7.57 1.23 0.76
CA ARG A 40 6.16 1.64 0.73
C ARG A 40 5.35 0.98 1.85
N ILE A 41 5.60 -0.30 2.14
CA ILE A 41 4.95 -1.04 3.22
C ILE A 41 5.32 -0.45 4.57
N GLU A 42 6.61 -0.15 4.80
CA GLU A 42 7.09 0.45 6.05
C GLU A 42 6.45 1.81 6.35
N LYS A 43 6.00 2.52 5.31
CA LYS A 43 5.29 3.80 5.42
C LYS A 43 3.76 3.67 5.42
N GLY A 44 3.22 2.46 5.25
CA GLY A 44 1.78 2.23 5.13
C GLY A 44 1.17 2.82 3.85
N HIS A 45 1.97 3.02 2.80
CA HIS A 45 1.45 3.47 1.51
C HIS A 45 0.76 2.30 0.80
N VAL A 46 -0.53 2.48 0.54
CA VAL A 46 -1.35 1.54 -0.21
C VAL A 46 -0.99 1.57 -1.69
N ALA A 47 -0.97 0.40 -2.34
CA ALA A 47 -0.68 0.23 -3.75
C ALA A 47 -1.61 -0.84 -4.35
N GLY A 48 -1.24 -1.41 -5.51
CA GLY A 48 -2.05 -2.38 -6.25
C GLY A 48 -2.72 -3.47 -5.40
N PRO A 49 -1.98 -4.20 -4.52
CA PRO A 49 -2.57 -5.27 -3.72
C PRO A 49 -3.70 -4.84 -2.78
N GLU A 50 -3.64 -3.62 -2.24
CA GLU A 50 -4.70 -3.08 -1.39
C GLU A 50 -5.83 -2.43 -2.20
N LEU A 51 -5.61 -2.13 -3.49
CA LEU A 51 -6.59 -1.51 -4.41
C LEU A 51 -7.27 -2.58 -5.27
N ASN A 52 -8.10 -3.41 -4.64
CA ASN A 52 -8.65 -4.65 -5.22
C ASN A 52 -10.08 -4.54 -5.80
N GLY A 53 -10.66 -3.33 -5.83
CA GLY A 53 -12.01 -3.09 -6.33
C GLY A 53 -13.13 -3.26 -5.30
N THR A 54 -12.85 -3.80 -4.11
CA THR A 54 -13.82 -3.90 -3.00
C THR A 54 -13.49 -2.97 -1.83
N THR A 55 -12.30 -2.36 -1.84
CA THR A 55 -11.83 -1.38 -0.85
C THR A 55 -12.26 0.05 -1.19
N THR A 56 -12.69 0.80 -0.19
CA THR A 56 -12.97 2.24 -0.27
C THR A 56 -11.78 3.06 0.23
N ALA A 57 -11.76 4.37 -0.07
CA ALA A 57 -10.77 5.26 0.53
C ALA A 57 -10.81 5.27 2.07
N ALA A 58 -11.97 5.03 2.68
CA ALA A 58 -12.07 4.91 4.14
C ALA A 58 -11.38 3.62 4.65
N ASP A 59 -11.63 2.48 4.00
CA ASP A 59 -11.01 1.19 4.33
C ASP A 59 -9.48 1.25 4.25
N LEU A 60 -8.96 2.05 3.32
CA LEU A 60 -7.51 2.27 3.10
C LEU A 60 -6.88 3.29 4.05
N GLY A 61 -7.64 3.85 5.00
CA GLY A 61 -7.17 4.92 5.90
C GLY A 61 -7.02 6.29 5.22
N LEU A 62 -7.50 6.44 3.99
CA LEU A 62 -7.44 7.66 3.16
C LEU A 62 -8.74 8.48 3.20
N GLY A 63 -9.69 8.15 4.08
CA GLY A 63 -11.01 8.81 4.14
C GLY A 63 -10.92 10.34 4.31
N LYS A 64 -9.88 10.85 4.97
CA LYS A 64 -9.63 12.30 5.12
C LYS A 64 -9.26 13.01 3.81
N MET A 65 -8.85 12.27 2.78
CA MET A 65 -8.57 12.81 1.44
C MET A 65 -9.84 12.99 0.60
N MET A 66 -10.97 12.41 1.04
CA MET A 66 -12.26 12.61 0.40
C MET A 66 -12.80 13.99 0.78
N SER A 67 -13.12 14.81 -0.22
CA SER A 67 -13.61 16.15 0.06
C SER A 67 -15.02 16.12 0.66
N THR A 68 -15.22 16.81 1.78
CA THR A 68 -16.56 17.05 2.34
C THR A 68 -17.25 18.27 1.72
N LYS A 69 -16.51 19.08 0.94
CA LYS A 69 -16.96 20.41 0.45
C LYS A 69 -17.34 20.41 -1.04
N LYS A 70 -16.60 19.67 -1.87
CA LYS A 70 -16.83 19.62 -3.33
C LYS A 70 -17.31 18.24 -3.76
N ASP A 71 -18.00 18.19 -4.88
CA ASP A 71 -18.43 16.94 -5.48
C ASP A 71 -17.27 16.21 -6.20
N PHE A 72 -17.38 14.89 -6.30
CA PHE A 72 -16.43 14.02 -7.01
C PHE A 72 -17.07 12.65 -7.32
N ILE A 73 -16.51 11.94 -8.30
CA ILE A 73 -17.00 10.60 -8.69
C ILE A 73 -16.86 9.65 -7.50
N GLY A 74 -17.98 9.06 -7.08
CA GLY A 74 -18.06 8.15 -5.94
C GLY A 74 -18.48 8.79 -4.62
N ARG A 75 -18.61 10.13 -4.53
CA ARG A 75 -19.01 10.83 -3.29
C ARG A 75 -20.33 10.34 -2.72
N VAL A 76 -21.38 10.29 -3.55
CA VAL A 76 -22.71 9.83 -3.12
C VAL A 76 -22.68 8.33 -2.77
N MET A 77 -21.96 7.54 -3.56
CA MET A 77 -21.85 6.09 -3.37
C MET A 77 -21.20 5.73 -2.03
N ALA A 78 -20.16 6.47 -1.64
CA ALA A 78 -19.46 6.26 -0.37
C ALA A 78 -20.35 6.45 0.87
N GLY A 79 -21.50 7.11 0.75
CA GLY A 79 -22.47 7.28 1.84
C GLY A 79 -23.47 6.13 1.98
N ARG A 80 -23.37 5.05 1.19
CA ARG A 80 -24.25 3.89 1.32
C ARG A 80 -23.96 3.14 2.61
N GLU A 81 -25.01 2.66 3.27
CA GLU A 81 -24.95 1.97 4.57
C GLU A 81 -23.87 0.88 4.63
N ALA A 82 -23.82 -0.02 3.64
CA ALA A 82 -22.83 -1.09 3.57
C ALA A 82 -21.36 -0.62 3.41
N LEU A 83 -21.14 0.63 2.97
CA LEU A 83 -19.81 1.25 2.88
C LEU A 83 -19.45 2.08 4.11
N LEU A 84 -20.40 2.27 5.04
CA LEU A 84 -20.21 2.93 6.34
C LEU A 84 -20.27 1.94 7.51
N ALA A 85 -20.55 0.65 7.24
CA ALA A 85 -20.67 -0.36 8.27
C ALA A 85 -19.38 -0.46 9.11
N PRO A 86 -19.49 -0.54 10.45
CA PRO A 86 -18.34 -0.47 11.35
C PRO A 86 -17.45 -1.72 11.31
N ASP A 87 -17.94 -2.82 10.76
CA ASP A 87 -17.32 -4.14 10.68
C ASP A 87 -16.67 -4.42 9.30
N ARG A 88 -16.57 -3.41 8.43
CA ARG A 88 -15.83 -3.52 7.18
C ARG A 88 -14.35 -3.86 7.41
N GLN A 89 -13.78 -4.62 6.49
CA GLN A 89 -12.34 -4.83 6.45
C GLN A 89 -11.61 -3.50 6.21
N VAL A 90 -10.58 -3.25 7.01
CA VAL A 90 -9.72 -2.07 6.93
C VAL A 90 -8.26 -2.49 6.81
N VAL A 91 -7.46 -1.67 6.12
CA VAL A 91 -6.03 -1.93 5.98
C VAL A 91 -5.30 -1.60 7.28
N VAL A 92 -4.53 -2.56 7.77
CA VAL A 92 -3.72 -2.43 8.99
C VAL A 92 -2.30 -2.94 8.75
N GLY A 93 -1.36 -2.45 9.56
CA GLY A 93 -0.01 -3.00 9.61
C GLY A 93 0.06 -4.21 10.52
N ILE A 94 0.61 -5.32 10.03
CA ILE A 94 0.82 -6.54 10.81
C ILE A 94 2.32 -6.81 10.99
N LYS A 95 2.68 -7.33 12.17
CA LYS A 95 4.05 -7.73 12.48
C LYS A 95 4.03 -9.13 13.09
N PRO A 96 4.77 -10.10 12.53
CA PRO A 96 4.85 -11.42 13.12
C PRO A 96 5.56 -11.36 14.47
N THR A 97 5.08 -12.14 15.44
CA THR A 97 5.70 -12.27 16.76
C THR A 97 7.06 -12.97 16.68
N ASP A 98 7.17 -13.97 15.80
CA ASP A 98 8.43 -14.60 15.41
C ASP A 98 8.95 -13.97 14.11
N ARG A 99 10.05 -13.22 14.20
CA ARG A 99 10.66 -12.53 13.05
C ARG A 99 11.29 -13.48 12.02
N ALA A 100 11.57 -14.74 12.39
CA ALA A 100 12.07 -15.74 11.46
C ALA A 100 10.96 -16.28 10.54
N ARG A 101 9.70 -16.12 10.93
CA ARG A 101 8.54 -16.55 10.14
C ARG A 101 8.15 -15.46 9.14
N ARG A 102 8.19 -15.80 7.85
CA ARG A 102 7.72 -14.92 6.79
C ARG A 102 6.19 -14.98 6.69
N LEU A 103 5.57 -13.82 6.67
CA LEU A 103 4.19 -13.67 6.20
C LEU A 103 4.19 -13.76 4.67
N ARG A 104 3.16 -14.39 4.10
CA ARG A 104 2.98 -14.52 2.66
C ARG A 104 1.78 -13.70 2.25
N SER A 105 1.91 -12.94 1.16
CA SER A 105 0.76 -12.32 0.50
C SER A 105 -0.27 -13.39 0.13
N GLY A 106 -1.55 -13.05 0.29
CA GLY A 106 -2.71 -13.94 0.16
C GLY A 106 -2.97 -14.84 1.37
N ALA A 107 -2.15 -14.82 2.42
CA ALA A 107 -2.41 -15.62 3.61
C ALA A 107 -3.61 -15.08 4.39
N HIS A 108 -4.55 -15.96 4.74
CA HIS A 108 -5.70 -15.62 5.59
C HIS A 108 -5.32 -15.59 7.08
N ILE A 109 -5.98 -14.71 7.82
CA ILE A 109 -5.82 -14.54 9.26
C ILE A 109 -6.95 -15.28 9.96
N ILE A 110 -6.60 -16.44 10.53
CA ILE A 110 -7.54 -17.30 11.28
C ILE A 110 -7.16 -17.27 12.77
N PRO A 111 -8.14 -17.13 13.69
CA PRO A 111 -7.88 -17.25 15.12
C PRO A 111 -7.23 -18.58 15.49
N LYS A 112 -6.37 -18.56 16.50
CA LYS A 112 -5.64 -19.75 16.93
C LYS A 112 -6.61 -20.80 17.48
N GLY A 113 -6.57 -22.00 16.90
CA GLY A 113 -7.39 -23.14 17.32
C GLY A 113 -8.74 -23.24 16.60
N GLU A 114 -9.06 -22.28 15.73
CA GLU A 114 -10.27 -22.34 14.91
C GLU A 114 -10.03 -23.07 13.59
N THR A 115 -11.13 -23.56 13.02
CA THR A 115 -11.11 -24.21 11.70
C THR A 115 -11.13 -23.14 10.62
N PRO A 116 -10.21 -23.16 9.64
CA PRO A 116 -10.24 -22.23 8.52
C PRO A 116 -11.58 -22.31 7.77
N GLY A 117 -12.22 -21.15 7.57
CA GLY A 117 -13.50 -21.04 6.88
C GLY A 117 -13.99 -19.59 6.86
N PRO A 118 -15.02 -19.27 6.04
CA PRO A 118 -15.51 -17.90 5.88
C PRO A 118 -15.94 -17.24 7.19
N ASP A 119 -16.54 -18.02 8.10
CA ASP A 119 -17.04 -17.53 9.39
C ASP A 119 -15.91 -17.14 10.36
N ASN A 120 -14.71 -17.70 10.16
CA ASN A 120 -13.55 -17.51 11.04
C ASN A 120 -12.41 -16.72 10.36
N ASP A 121 -12.64 -16.20 9.15
CA ASP A 121 -11.65 -15.45 8.38
C ASP A 121 -11.68 -13.96 8.76
N GLN A 122 -10.61 -13.50 9.40
CA GLN A 122 -10.47 -12.10 9.85
C GLN A 122 -9.85 -11.19 8.78
N GLY A 123 -9.63 -11.71 7.57
CA GLY A 123 -9.02 -11.00 6.46
C GLY A 123 -7.72 -11.65 6.01
N TYR A 124 -6.97 -10.96 5.17
CA TYR A 124 -5.81 -11.54 4.49
C TYR A 124 -4.65 -10.55 4.39
N VAL A 125 -3.46 -11.10 4.23
CA VAL A 125 -2.22 -10.36 4.00
C VAL A 125 -2.14 -9.97 2.53
N THR A 126 -1.82 -8.72 2.23
CA THR A 126 -1.55 -8.23 0.87
C THR A 126 -0.06 -8.16 0.55
#